data_AF-A0AA35T0U9-F1
#
_entry.id   AF-A0AA35T0U9-F1
#
_cell.length_a   1.000
_cell.length_b   1.000
_cell.length_c   1.000
_cell.angle_alpha   90.00
_cell.angle_beta   90.00
_cell.angle_gamma   90.00
#
_symmetry.space_group_name_H-M   'P 1'
#
loop_
_entity.id
_entity.type
_entity.pdbx_description
1 polymer ?
#
loop_
_entity_poly.entity_id
_entity_poly.type
_entity_poly.pdbx_seq_one_letter_code
_entity_poly.pdbx_strand_id
1 'polypeptide(L)' 'MRELFVEGVGVPSLLAVHQDATGNAKQIGLAYAKGVGCTGAGVLETTIKDETESDLFGSRASSAVA' A
#
# COMPACT_ATOMS: atom_id res chain seq x y z
N MET A 1 -7.12 -10.09 0.43
CA MET A 1 -6.16 -9.67 1.48
C MET A 1 -6.22 -10.55 2.72
N ARG A 2 -7.38 -10.66 3.40
CA ARG A 2 -7.50 -11.47 4.63
C ARG A 2 -7.21 -12.95 4.45
N GLU A 3 -7.70 -13.56 3.37
CA GLU A 3 -7.48 -14.97 3.06
C GLU A 3 -5.98 -15.28 2.87
N LEU A 4 -5.32 -14.53 1.97
CA LEU A 4 -3.87 -14.59 1.75
C LEU A 4 -3.05 -14.38 3.04
N PHE A 5 -3.46 -13.45 3.92
CA PHE A 5 -2.80 -13.26 5.22
C PHE A 5 -2.89 -14.52 6.10
N VAL A 6 -4.04 -15.20 6.13
CA VAL A 6 -4.23 -16.45 6.90
C VAL A 6 -3.39 -17.58 6.30
N GLU A 7 -3.22 -17.58 4.98
CA GLU A 7 -2.35 -18.52 4.25
C GLU A 7 -0.85 -18.18 4.36
N GLY A 8 -0.50 -17.08 5.03
CA GLY A 8 0.89 -16.61 5.16
C GLY A 8 1.46 -15.99 3.88
N VAL A 9 0.62 -15.72 2.89
CA VAL A 9 0.99 -15.11 1.62
C VAL A 9 0.90 -13.59 1.74
N GLY A 10 2.00 -12.91 1.41
CA GLY A 10 2.04 -11.45 1.43
C GLY A 10 1.21 -10.83 0.31
N VAL A 11 0.67 -9.65 0.55
CA VAL A 11 0.00 -8.83 -0.47
C VAL A 11 0.83 -7.55 -0.68
N PRO A 12 1.18 -7.18 -1.92
CA PRO A 12 1.91 -5.94 -2.18
C PRO A 12 1.17 -4.74 -1.59
N SER A 13 1.89 -3.80 -1.00
CA SER A 13 1.28 -2.55 -0.52
C SER A 13 2.09 -1.33 -0.94
N LEU A 14 1.40 -0.20 -1.05
CA LEU A 14 2.00 1.11 -1.23
C LEU A 14 2.04 1.85 0.11
N LEU A 15 3.13 2.57 0.38
CA LEU A 15 3.29 3.42 1.55
C LEU A 15 3.55 4.86 1.10
N ALA A 16 2.70 5.78 1.53
CA ALA A 16 2.86 7.21 1.32
C ALA A 16 2.77 7.96 2.65
N VAL A 17 3.72 8.86 2.90
CA VAL A 17 3.74 9.72 4.08
C VAL A 17 3.43 11.14 3.64
N HIS A 18 2.28 11.68 4.05
CA HIS A 18 1.91 13.07 3.75
C HIS A 18 2.65 14.08 4.63
N GLN A 19 2.78 13.77 5.92
CA GLN A 19 3.45 14.60 6.90
C GLN A 19 4.22 13.71 7.88
N ASP A 20 5.45 14.09 8.17
CA ASP A 20 6.26 13.45 9.21
C ASP A 20 6.74 14.48 10.23
N ALA A 21 5.89 14.76 11.23
CA ALA A 21 6.23 15.70 12.29
C ALA A 21 7.23 15.13 13.32
N THR A 22 7.43 13.81 13.33
CA THR A 22 8.21 13.10 14.37
C THR A 22 9.50 12.49 13.86
N GLY A 23 9.68 12.43 12.53
CA GLY A 23 10.77 11.71 11.85
C GLY A 23 10.57 10.18 11.77
N ASN A 24 9.45 9.67 12.28
CA ASN A 24 9.20 8.23 12.43
C ASN A 24 8.02 7.74 11.57
N ALA A 25 7.34 8.60 10.81
CA ALA A 25 6.11 8.24 10.10
C ALA A 25 6.33 7.06 9.13
N LYS A 26 7.48 7.03 8.45
CA LYS A 26 7.85 5.93 7.56
C LYS A 26 8.03 4.60 8.30
N GLN A 27 8.70 4.62 9.44
CA GLN A 27 8.94 3.41 10.24
C GLN A 27 7.63 2.87 10.82
N ILE A 28 6.74 3.76 11.26
CA ILE A 28 5.40 3.41 11.74
C ILE A 28 4.58 2.78 10.59
N GLY A 29 4.61 3.37 9.40
CA GLY A 29 3.94 2.83 8.22
C GLY A 29 4.45 1.45 7.81
N LEU A 30 5.78 1.24 7.82
CA LEU A 30 6.37 -0.06 7.57
C LEU A 30 6.02 -1.10 8.66
N ALA A 31 5.97 -0.68 9.93
CA ALA A 31 5.52 -1.54 11.02
C ALA A 31 4.06 -1.96 10.85
N TYR A 32 3.20 -1.04 10.38
CA TYR A 32 1.81 -1.34 10.05
C TYR A 32 1.70 -2.34 8.89
N ALA A 33 2.43 -2.09 7.79
CA ALA A 33 2.47 -3.01 6.65
C ALA A 33 2.98 -4.41 7.04
N LYS A 34 3.95 -4.49 7.96
CA LYS A 34 4.40 -5.76 8.54
C LYS A 34 3.30 -6.45 9.37
N GLY A 35 2.59 -5.68 10.20
CA GLY A 35 1.49 -6.19 11.02
C GLY A 35 0.34 -6.79 10.22
N VAL A 36 0.08 -6.27 9.01
CA VAL A 36 -0.95 -6.78 8.09
C VAL A 36 -0.37 -7.79 7.07
N GLY A 37 0.90 -8.18 7.22
CA GLY A 37 1.53 -9.21 6.38
C GLY A 37 1.92 -8.77 4.96
N CYS A 38 1.86 -7.48 4.65
CA CYS A 38 2.21 -6.96 3.32
C CYS A 38 3.70 -7.05 3.01
N THR A 39 4.56 -7.05 4.04
CA THR A 39 6.02 -7.14 3.85
C THR A 39 6.48 -8.45 3.20
N GLY A 40 5.64 -9.49 3.18
CA GLY A 40 5.96 -10.76 2.51
C GLY A 40 6.00 -10.65 0.98
N ALA A 41 5.26 -9.71 0.40
CA ALA A 41 5.24 -9.46 -1.05
C ALA A 41 5.94 -8.15 -1.46
N GLY A 42 6.20 -7.27 -0.50
CA GLY A 42 6.93 -6.02 -0.70
C GLY A 42 6.06 -4.80 -0.45
N VAL A 43 6.69 -3.77 0.14
CA VAL A 43 6.08 -2.48 0.39
C VAL A 43 6.83 -1.44 -0.42
N LEU A 44 6.14 -0.80 -1.37
CA LEU A 44 6.71 0.21 -2.25
C LEU A 44 6.37 1.60 -1.72
N GLU A 45 7.34 2.51 -1.75
CA GLU A 45 7.15 3.89 -1.34
C GLU A 45 6.60 4.70 -2.51
N THR A 46 5.59 5.52 -2.24
CA THR A 46 4.94 6.39 -3.23
C THR A 46 4.52 7.71 -2.58
N THR A 47 3.93 8.61 -3.37
CA THR A 47 3.33 9.85 -2.89
C THR A 47 1.80 9.71 -2.84
N ILE A 48 1.14 10.50 -1.98
CA ILE A 48 -0.34 10.54 -1.93
C ILE A 48 -0.92 10.92 -3.29
N LYS A 49 -0.25 11.86 -4.00
CA LYS A 49 -0.67 12.28 -5.34
C LYS A 49 -0.66 11.11 -6.32
N ASP A 50 0.47 10.41 -6.43
CA ASP A 50 0.63 9.35 -7.43
C ASP A 50 -0.22 8.11 -7.10
N GLU A 51 -0.39 7.79 -5.81
CA GLU A 51 -1.29 6.72 -5.37
C GLU A 51 -2.75 7.05 -5.72
N THR A 52 -3.20 8.25 -5.38
CA THR A 52 -4.58 8.66 -5.65
C THR A 52 -4.87 8.75 -7.15
N GLU A 53 -3.92 9.25 -7.95
CA GLU A 53 -4.05 9.27 -9.41
C GLU A 53 -4.06 7.86 -10.01
N SER A 54 -3.15 6.98 -9.57
CA SER A 54 -3.07 5.60 -10.07
C SER A 54 -4.28 4.76 -9.69
N ASP A 55 -4.82 4.92 -8.48
CA ASP A 55 -6.00 4.18 -8.01
C ASP A 55 -7.27 4.62 -8.76
N LEU A 56 -7.48 5.94 -8.90
CA LEU A 56 -8.58 6.50 -9.67
C LEU A 56 -8.50 6.14 -11.16
N PHE A 57 -7.29 6.13 -11.72
CA PHE A 57 -7.09 5.70 -13.10
C PHE A 57 -7.34 4.19 -13.23
N GLY A 58 -6.78 3.36 -12.36
CA GLY A 58 -6.94 1.91 -12.41
C GLY A 58 -8.40 1.47 -12.30
N SER A 59 -9.14 2.03 -11.33
CA SER A 59 -10.55 1.70 -11.11
C SER A 59 -11.46 2.14 -12.25
N ARG A 60 -11.18 3.29 -12.88
CA ARG A 60 -12.01 3.83 -13.97
C ARG A 60 -11.60 3.32 -15.35
N ALA A 61 -10.31 3.21 -15.63
CA ALA A 61 -9.80 2.70 -16.92
C ALA A 61 -10.12 1.21 -17.10
N SER A 62 -10.09 0.42 -16.03
CA SER A 62 -10.42 -0.99 -16.11
C SER A 62 -11.90 -1.25 -16.42
N SER A 63 -12.79 -0.29 -16.15
CA SER A 63 -14.21 -0.37 -16.54
C SER A 63 -14.47 -0.08 -18.03
N ALA A 64 -13.49 0.45 -18.77
CA ALA A 64 -13.64 0.79 -20.19
C ALA A 64 -13.24 -0.35 -21.15
N VAL A 65 -12.80 -1.50 -20.63
CA VAL A 65 -12.36 -2.68 -21.42
C VAL A 65 -13.05 -3.97 -20.94
N ALA A 66 -14.24 -3.87 -20.35
CA ALA A 66 -15.09 -5.02 -19.99
C ALA A 66 -16.34 -5.06 -20.87
#